data_AF-A0A1V3XA96-F1
#
_entry.id   AF-A0A1V3XA96-F1
#
_cell.length_a   1.000
_cell.length_b   1.000
_cell.length_c   1.000
_cell.angle_alpha   90.00
_cell.angle_beta   90.00
_cell.angle_gamma   90.00
#
_symmetry.space_group_name_H-M   'P 1'
#
loop_
_entity.id
_entity.type
_entity.pdbx_description
1 polymer ?
#
loop_
_entity_poly.entity_id
_entity_poly.type
_entity_poly.pdbx_seq_one_letter_code
_entity_poly.pdbx_strand_id
1 'polypeptide(L)'
;MSAHHIAGAGGGGGSGGLLGTGGAGGDGGQADDAVGGKGGAGGTGGMFYGSGGVGGWGGNGGLDGGVGGAGGAAGLLGDAGAGGGGGTAWSGMVA
;
A
#
# COMPACT_ATOMS: atom_id res chain seq x y z
N MET A 1 -9.78 -25.48 11.51
CA MET A 1 -8.71 -24.47 11.64
C MET A 1 -8.83 -23.56 10.44
N SER A 2 -9.28 -22.32 10.64
CA SER A 2 -9.63 -21.39 9.55
C SER A 2 -8.35 -20.84 8.89
N ALA A 3 -8.36 -20.68 7.56
CA ALA A 3 -7.23 -20.15 6.77
C ALA A 3 -7.01 -18.63 6.94
N HIS A 4 -7.28 -18.08 8.12
CA HIS A 4 -7.31 -16.64 8.42
C HIS A 4 -6.02 -16.11 9.06
N HIS A 5 -4.89 -16.83 8.90
CA HIS A 5 -3.64 -16.50 9.58
C HIS A 5 -2.76 -15.48 8.85
N ILE A 6 -3.03 -15.16 7.57
CA ILE A 6 -2.23 -14.20 6.79
C ILE A 6 -3.16 -13.35 5.94
N ALA A 7 -3.29 -12.06 6.25
CA ALA A 7 -3.97 -11.12 5.38
C ALA A 7 -3.21 -10.91 4.07
N GLY A 8 -3.95 -10.79 2.96
CA GLY A 8 -3.36 -10.57 1.64
C GLY A 8 -2.65 -9.23 1.54
N ALA A 9 -1.48 -9.19 0.89
CA ALA A 9 -0.84 -7.93 0.56
C ALA A 9 -1.61 -7.20 -0.56
N GLY A 10 -1.59 -5.87 -0.51
CA GLY A 10 -2.13 -5.04 -1.57
C GLY A 10 -1.31 -5.14 -2.86
N GLY A 11 -1.99 -5.07 -4.00
CA GLY A 11 -1.33 -5.10 -5.32
C GLY A 11 -0.48 -3.85 -5.56
N GLY A 12 0.64 -4.00 -6.26
CA GLY A 12 1.45 -2.86 -6.68
C GLY A 12 0.75 -2.02 -7.75
N GLY A 13 0.98 -0.71 -7.74
CA GLY A 13 0.48 0.22 -8.76
C GLY A 13 1.20 0.05 -10.11
N GLY A 14 0.46 0.25 -11.21
CA GLY A 14 1.02 0.17 -12.56
C GLY A 14 1.92 1.36 -12.92
N SER A 15 2.81 1.18 -13.89
CA SER A 15 3.70 2.25 -14.37
C SER A 15 3.03 3.15 -15.42
N GLY A 16 3.41 4.43 -15.42
CA GLY A 16 2.91 5.46 -16.34
C GLY A 16 3.56 5.47 -17.74
N GLY A 17 4.50 4.56 -18.02
CA GLY A 17 5.14 4.47 -19.34
C GLY A 17 6.03 5.69 -19.67
N LEU A 18 5.76 6.37 -20.79
CA LEU A 18 6.57 7.53 -21.22
C LEU A 18 6.07 8.87 -20.65
N LEU A 19 4.74 9.05 -20.52
CA LEU A 19 4.10 10.34 -20.20
C LEU A 19 2.92 10.25 -19.22
N GLY A 20 2.68 9.09 -18.60
CA GLY A 20 1.55 8.86 -17.69
C GLY A 20 1.92 8.91 -16.21
N THR A 21 0.94 9.04 -15.33
CA THR A 21 1.15 8.91 -13.88
C THR A 21 1.26 7.45 -13.47
N GLY A 22 2.00 7.17 -12.39
CA GLY A 22 1.98 5.87 -11.75
C GLY A 22 0.64 5.61 -11.07
N GLY A 23 0.15 4.37 -11.14
CA GLY A 23 -1.06 3.94 -10.44
C GLY A 23 -0.84 3.85 -8.92
N ALA A 24 -1.88 4.07 -8.13
CA ALA A 24 -1.80 3.84 -6.69
C ALA A 24 -1.57 2.34 -6.37
N GLY A 25 -0.86 2.07 -5.28
CA GLY A 25 -0.81 0.74 -4.71
C GLY A 25 -2.13 0.41 -4.01
N GLY A 26 -2.55 -0.85 -4.06
CA GLY A 26 -3.73 -1.33 -3.34
C GLY A 26 -3.47 -1.45 -1.84
N ASP A 27 -4.51 -1.33 -1.03
CA ASP A 27 -4.39 -1.49 0.42
C ASP A 27 -4.17 -2.97 0.81
N GLY A 28 -3.54 -3.18 1.96
CA GLY A 28 -3.40 -4.50 2.56
C GLY A 28 -4.73 -5.02 3.10
N GLY A 29 -4.93 -6.34 3.03
CA GLY A 29 -6.11 -7.01 3.54
C GLY A 29 -6.22 -6.96 5.06
N GLN A 30 -7.43 -7.12 5.57
CA GLN A 30 -7.69 -7.19 7.01
C GLN A 30 -7.49 -8.62 7.53
N ALA A 31 -6.97 -8.77 8.75
CA ALA A 31 -6.92 -10.04 9.49
C ALA A 31 -7.56 -9.88 10.86
N ASP A 32 -8.34 -10.86 11.32
CA ASP A 32 -9.02 -10.81 12.62
C ASP A 32 -8.15 -11.31 13.78
N ASP A 33 -7.33 -12.33 13.54
CA ASP A 33 -6.53 -13.02 14.57
C ASP A 33 -5.02 -13.01 14.25
N ALA A 34 -4.60 -12.18 13.30
CA ALA A 34 -3.23 -12.15 12.79
C ALA A 34 -2.79 -10.72 12.43
N VAL A 35 -1.59 -10.59 11.86
CA VAL A 35 -1.08 -9.32 11.34
C VAL A 35 -1.82 -8.94 10.07
N GLY A 36 -2.22 -7.67 9.97
CA GLY A 36 -2.84 -7.12 8.77
C GLY A 36 -1.91 -7.13 7.55
N GLY A 37 -2.50 -7.12 6.35
CA GLY A 37 -1.77 -7.24 5.10
C GLY A 37 -0.91 -6.00 4.85
N LYS A 38 0.25 -6.16 4.20
CA LYS A 38 1.05 -5.01 3.77
C LYS A 38 0.36 -4.26 2.62
N GLY A 39 0.40 -2.92 2.64
CA GLY A 39 -0.02 -2.09 1.51
C GLY A 39 0.91 -2.23 0.29
N GLY A 40 0.32 -2.21 -0.90
CA GLY A 40 1.04 -2.27 -2.17
C GLY A 40 1.84 -1.00 -2.44
N ALA A 41 3.00 -1.13 -3.08
CA ALA A 41 3.77 0.05 -3.50
C ALA A 41 3.04 0.82 -4.61
N GLY A 42 3.13 2.15 -4.59
CA GLY A 42 2.70 2.99 -5.70
C GLY A 42 3.54 2.77 -6.95
N GLY A 43 2.91 2.88 -8.11
CA GLY A 43 3.54 2.70 -9.41
C GLY A 43 4.42 3.89 -9.80
N THR A 44 5.37 3.68 -10.70
CA THR A 44 6.24 4.77 -11.17
C THR A 44 5.52 5.65 -12.18
N GLY A 45 5.74 6.96 -12.09
CA GLY A 45 5.40 7.92 -13.14
C GLY A 45 6.12 7.64 -14.46
N GLY A 46 5.66 8.28 -15.51
CA GLY A 46 6.19 8.13 -16.86
C GLY A 46 7.54 8.80 -16.99
N MET A 47 8.44 8.23 -17.80
CA MET A 47 9.86 8.63 -17.82
C MET A 47 10.09 10.14 -17.99
N PHE A 48 9.36 10.80 -18.89
CA PHE A 48 9.52 12.23 -19.15
C PHE A 48 8.55 13.10 -18.36
N TYR A 49 7.32 12.63 -18.17
CA TYR A 49 6.28 13.36 -17.46
C TYR A 49 5.36 12.40 -16.73
N GLY A 50 5.06 12.70 -15.47
CA GLY A 50 4.10 11.94 -14.67
C GLY A 50 4.55 11.80 -13.23
N SER A 51 3.62 12.02 -12.30
CA SER A 51 3.83 11.77 -10.88
C SER A 51 3.89 10.27 -10.58
N GLY A 52 4.58 9.91 -9.51
CA GLY A 52 4.47 8.57 -8.94
C GLY A 52 3.11 8.34 -8.29
N GLY A 53 2.68 7.09 -8.24
CA GLY A 53 1.44 6.70 -7.55
C GLY A 53 1.61 6.69 -6.04
N VAL A 54 0.55 6.94 -5.29
CA VAL A 54 0.55 6.83 -3.81
C VAL A 54 0.66 5.35 -3.41
N GLY A 55 1.40 5.05 -2.33
CA GLY A 55 1.43 3.70 -1.75
C GLY A 55 0.13 3.36 -1.03
N GLY A 56 -0.29 2.10 -1.07
CA GLY A 56 -1.50 1.64 -0.38
C GLY A 56 -1.31 1.60 1.14
N TRP A 57 -2.39 1.69 1.90
CA TRP A 57 -2.37 1.56 3.36
C TRP A 57 -2.11 0.12 3.78
N GLY A 58 -1.49 -0.04 4.94
CA GLY A 58 -1.45 -1.34 5.61
C GLY A 58 -2.85 -1.73 6.09
N GLY A 59 -3.19 -3.01 5.98
CA GLY A 59 -4.46 -3.55 6.46
C GLY A 59 -4.48 -3.65 7.99
N ASN A 60 -5.67 -3.67 8.59
CA ASN A 60 -5.81 -3.86 10.02
C ASN A 60 -5.59 -5.33 10.40
N GLY A 61 -4.99 -5.58 11.55
CA GLY A 61 -4.81 -6.94 12.08
C GLY A 61 -5.30 -7.07 13.51
N GLY A 62 -5.74 -8.27 13.88
CA GLY A 62 -6.04 -8.65 15.26
C GLY A 62 -4.87 -8.43 16.20
N LEU A 63 -3.68 -8.88 15.79
CA LEU A 63 -2.46 -8.79 16.57
C LEU A 63 -1.73 -7.45 16.34
N ASP A 64 -1.44 -7.16 15.07
CA ASP A 64 -0.74 -5.95 14.63
C ASP A 64 -1.30 -5.47 13.30
N GLY A 65 -1.22 -4.17 13.04
CA GLY A 65 -1.51 -3.62 11.72
C GLY A 65 -0.43 -3.96 10.69
N GLY A 66 -0.82 -4.07 9.43
CA GLY A 66 0.09 -4.21 8.30
C GLY A 66 0.88 -2.94 8.05
N VAL A 67 2.06 -3.07 7.43
CA VAL A 67 2.88 -1.91 7.05
C VAL A 67 2.29 -1.25 5.79
N GLY A 68 2.35 0.08 5.70
CA GLY A 68 1.99 0.81 4.49
C GLY A 68 2.93 0.54 3.30
N GLY A 69 2.42 0.79 2.10
CA GLY A 69 3.16 0.71 0.86
C GLY A 69 4.05 1.95 0.64
N ALA A 70 5.21 1.76 0.03
CA ALA A 70 6.01 2.89 -0.43
C ALA A 70 5.28 3.66 -1.54
N GLY A 71 5.49 4.96 -1.62
CA GLY A 71 5.05 5.75 -2.78
C GLY A 71 5.89 5.45 -4.02
N GLY A 72 5.32 5.73 -5.19
CA GLY A 72 5.96 5.56 -6.47
C GLY A 72 6.92 6.70 -6.82
N ALA A 73 7.96 6.40 -7.59
CA ALA A 73 8.86 7.44 -8.10
C ALA A 73 8.19 8.27 -9.21
N ALA A 74 8.56 9.54 -9.33
CA ALA A 74 8.16 10.40 -10.43
C ALA A 74 8.98 10.14 -11.71
N GLY A 75 8.47 10.68 -12.82
CA GLY A 75 9.25 10.95 -14.03
C GLY A 75 10.23 12.11 -13.89
N LEU A 76 10.86 12.50 -15.01
CA LEU A 76 11.72 13.70 -15.07
C LEU A 76 10.99 14.97 -14.61
N LEU A 77 9.71 15.11 -15.01
CA LEU A 77 8.81 16.15 -14.56
C LEU A 77 7.61 15.52 -13.85
N GLY A 78 7.53 15.70 -12.55
CA GLY A 78 6.44 15.22 -11.71
C GLY A 78 6.86 15.08 -10.25
N ASP A 79 5.87 14.89 -9.39
CA ASP A 79 6.09 14.67 -7.96
C ASP A 79 6.09 13.18 -7.62
N ALA A 80 6.93 12.78 -6.67
CA ALA A 80 6.90 11.42 -6.15
C ALA A 80 5.58 11.17 -5.40
N GLY A 81 5.11 9.93 -5.42
CA GLY A 81 3.94 9.52 -4.65
C GLY A 81 4.26 9.49 -3.15
N ALA A 82 3.27 9.85 -2.33
CA ALA A 82 3.36 9.66 -0.89
C ALA A 82 3.36 8.15 -0.56
N GLY A 83 4.02 7.78 0.55
CA GLY A 83 3.84 6.46 1.13
C GLY A 83 2.46 6.32 1.78
N GLY A 84 1.94 5.10 1.84
CA GLY A 84 0.78 4.77 2.65
C GLY A 84 1.15 4.64 4.12
N GLY A 85 0.22 4.93 5.03
CA GLY A 85 0.43 4.65 6.44
C GLY A 85 0.23 3.19 6.80
N GLY A 86 0.65 2.82 8.02
CA GLY A 86 0.39 1.48 8.56
C GLY A 86 -1.07 1.29 8.96
N GLY A 87 -1.49 0.03 9.03
CA GLY A 87 -2.77 -0.37 9.61
C GLY A 87 -2.73 -0.37 11.12
N THR A 88 -3.89 -0.58 11.74
CA THR A 88 -4.03 -0.63 13.20
C THR A 88 -4.13 -2.07 13.72
N ALA A 89 -3.71 -2.28 14.96
CA ALA A 89 -4.03 -3.49 15.72
C ALA A 89 -5.44 -3.39 16.34
N TRP A 90 -6.20 -4.48 16.36
CA TRP A 90 -7.48 -4.57 17.08
C TRP A 90 -7.32 -5.02 18.54
N SER A 91 -6.19 -5.64 18.89
CA SER A 91 -5.85 -5.98 20.27
C SER A 91 -5.59 -4.72 21.11
N GLY A 92 -6.65 -4.12 21.67
CA GLY A 92 -6.50 -3.11 22.73
C GLY A 92 -7.38 -1.85 22.64
N MET A 93 -8.34 -1.72 21.73
CA MET A 93 -9.38 -0.67 21.84
C MET A 93 -10.43 -1.10 22.89
N VAL A 94 -10.03 -1.00 24.17
CA VAL A 94 -10.80 -0.94 25.43
C VAL A 94 -11.96 -1.93 25.60
N ALA A 95 -11.78 -2.88 26.53
CA ALA A 95 -12.82 -3.20 27.52
C ALA A 95 -12.47 -2.48 28.83
#